data_AF-A0A523TS34-F1
#
_entry.id   AF-A0A523TS34-F1
#
_cell.length_a   1.000
_cell.length_b   1.000
_cell.length_c   1.000
_cell.angle_alpha   90.00
_cell.angle_beta   90.00
_cell.angle_gamma   90.00
#
_symmetry.space_group_name_H-M   'P 1'
#
loop_
_entity.id
_entity.type
_entity.pdbx_description
1 polymer ?
#
loop_
_entity_poly.entity_id
_entity_poly.type
_entity_poly.pdbx_seq_one_letter_code
_entity_poly.pdbx_strand_id
1 'polypeptide(L)'
;MPRRQSKKSKSLWNKYPDYNPINNVDEKPLFDETRVNDEHRVLGQIIRENWPLIHPLARDYILSSAAEWRALLTETGMIQSNLDTKQRNLAGIQEEFDKKNQRLLLEKDAEIERIKEEIAESFKETVEQKDQEIANLKMLVNSVDETSITRSNLETELSEKDRKITELESVINGLNDKCRHQEVEAMNVQTGISKNFQQQINNITNELNEKQEQIDKLREILNKAKEQLIILKGKSESSSDSKTQLETRVDILERMLAERDEKLRKVVKTIESLE
;
A
#
# COMPACT_ATOMS: atom_id res chain seq x y z
N MET A 1 -57.10 21.22 51.92
CA MET A 1 -57.14 22.59 52.48
C MET A 1 -58.54 22.86 53.04
N PRO A 2 -58.70 23.10 54.35
CA PRO A 2 -60.02 23.25 54.95
C PRO A 2 -60.63 24.61 54.58
N ARG A 3 -61.85 24.59 54.03
CA ARG A 3 -62.65 25.79 53.71
C ARG A 3 -62.94 26.57 55.00
N ARG A 4 -62.36 27.76 55.13
CA ARG A 4 -62.76 28.74 56.17
C ARG A 4 -64.22 29.14 55.93
N GLN A 5 -65.12 28.68 56.81
CA GLN A 5 -66.47 29.23 56.90
C GLN A 5 -66.37 30.66 57.44
N SER A 6 -66.76 31.65 56.62
CA SER A 6 -66.85 33.04 57.08
C SER A 6 -68.00 33.16 58.08
N LYS A 7 -67.66 33.51 59.32
CA LYS A 7 -68.65 33.93 60.33
C LYS A 7 -69.32 35.19 59.79
N LYS A 8 -70.60 35.10 59.43
CA LYS A 8 -71.43 36.27 59.10
C LYS A 8 -71.32 37.25 60.28
N SER A 9 -70.73 38.42 60.03
CA SER A 9 -70.70 39.49 61.03
C SER A 9 -72.13 39.84 61.38
N LYS A 10 -72.46 39.79 62.67
CA LYS A 10 -73.73 40.31 63.18
C LYS A 10 -73.67 41.82 63.07
N SER A 11 -74.08 42.34 61.91
CA SER A 11 -74.40 43.75 61.75
C SER A 11 -75.53 44.10 62.73
N LEU A 12 -75.36 45.19 63.50
CA LEU A 12 -76.40 45.76 64.36
C LEU A 12 -77.68 46.12 63.59
N TRP A 13 -77.65 46.08 62.26
CA TRP A 13 -78.73 46.47 61.36
C TRP A 13 -79.58 45.29 60.84
N ASN A 14 -79.33 44.05 61.27
CA ASN A 14 -80.09 42.87 60.80
C ASN A 14 -81.46 42.67 61.48
N LYS A 15 -81.85 43.56 62.41
CA LYS A 15 -83.20 43.63 62.96
C LYS A 15 -83.62 45.09 62.99
N TYR A 16 -84.13 45.61 61.88
CA TYR A 16 -85.00 46.77 61.96
C TYR A 16 -86.28 46.31 62.67
N PRO A 17 -86.73 46.97 63.75
CA PRO A 17 -88.11 46.80 64.18
C PRO A 17 -89.00 47.17 62.98
N ASP A 18 -90.07 46.41 62.75
CA ASP A 18 -91.08 46.75 61.75
C ASP A 18 -91.66 48.12 62.12
N TYR A 19 -91.06 49.18 61.58
CA TYR A 19 -91.57 50.53 61.73
C TYR A 19 -92.79 50.62 60.83
N ASN A 20 -93.97 50.51 61.44
CA ASN A 20 -95.21 50.75 60.75
C ASN A 20 -95.45 52.26 60.78
N PRO A 21 -95.27 52.98 59.66
CA PRO A 21 -95.45 54.42 59.66
C PRO A 21 -96.89 54.74 60.09
N ILE A 22 -97.03 55.76 60.95
CA ILE A 22 -98.33 56.29 61.34
C ILE A 22 -99.01 56.79 60.06
N ASN A 23 -99.94 56.02 59.52
CA ASN A 23 -100.62 56.35 58.27
C ASN A 23 -101.87 57.21 58.51
N ASN A 24 -102.33 57.27 59.76
CA ASN A 24 -103.50 58.03 60.18
C ASN A 24 -103.10 59.34 60.86
N VAL A 25 -103.60 60.47 60.37
CA VAL A 25 -103.36 61.81 60.95
C VAL A 25 -103.89 61.88 62.40
N ASP A 26 -104.88 61.06 62.74
CA ASP A 26 -105.50 61.04 64.07
C ASP A 26 -104.64 60.32 65.12
N GLU A 27 -103.67 59.51 64.70
CA GLU A 27 -102.75 58.82 65.58
C GLU A 27 -101.54 59.73 65.86
N LYS A 28 -101.44 60.23 67.10
CA LYS A 28 -100.30 61.05 67.53
C LYS A 28 -99.12 60.16 67.94
N PRO A 29 -97.87 60.59 67.71
CA PRO A 29 -96.71 59.80 68.09
C PRO A 29 -96.66 59.67 69.61
N LEU A 30 -96.56 58.43 70.07
CA LEU A 30 -96.37 58.08 71.48
C LEU A 30 -94.89 57.80 71.70
N PHE A 31 -94.27 58.52 72.62
CA PHE A 31 -92.93 58.24 73.12
C PHE A 31 -92.95 58.20 74.65
N ASP A 32 -91.97 57.50 75.22
CA ASP A 32 -91.83 57.35 76.67
C ASP A 32 -91.35 58.68 77.28
N GLU A 33 -92.30 59.48 77.80
CA GLU A 33 -92.06 60.81 78.37
C GLU A 33 -91.20 60.79 79.65
N THR A 34 -90.95 59.61 80.22
CA THR A 34 -90.11 59.44 81.42
C THR A 34 -88.60 59.49 81.12
N ARG A 35 -88.21 59.35 79.85
CA ARG A 35 -86.80 59.23 79.43
C ARG A 35 -86.25 60.42 78.66
N VAL A 36 -87.00 61.52 78.57
CA VAL A 36 -86.67 62.67 77.74
C VAL A 36 -86.54 63.95 78.56
N ASN A 37 -85.56 64.77 78.16
CA ASN A 37 -85.27 66.12 78.67
C ASN A 37 -86.49 67.07 78.45
N ASP A 38 -86.67 68.09 79.29
CA ASP A 38 -87.75 69.08 79.19
C ASP A 38 -87.85 69.78 77.82
N GLU A 39 -86.74 70.07 77.15
CA GLU A 39 -86.70 70.59 75.77
C GLU A 39 -87.35 69.62 74.76
N HIS A 40 -87.13 68.31 74.93
CA HIS A 40 -87.75 67.29 74.10
C HIS A 40 -89.25 67.17 74.40
N ARG A 41 -89.68 67.40 75.64
CA ARG A 41 -91.10 67.46 76.01
C ARG A 41 -91.79 68.66 75.37
N VAL A 42 -91.16 69.84 75.42
CA VAL A 42 -91.66 71.06 74.76
C VAL A 42 -91.77 70.84 73.25
N LEU A 43 -90.74 70.29 72.62
CA LEU A 43 -90.77 69.97 71.19
C LEU A 43 -91.87 68.95 70.85
N GLY A 44 -92.01 67.89 71.65
CA GLY A 44 -93.06 66.89 71.47
C GLY A 44 -94.47 67.45 71.64
N GLN A 45 -94.65 68.45 72.50
CA GLN A 45 -95.92 69.17 72.62
C GLN A 45 -96.20 70.03 71.37
N ILE A 46 -95.22 70.80 70.90
CA ILE A 46 -95.33 71.60 69.66
C ILE A 46 -95.68 70.68 68.47
N ILE A 47 -95.04 69.52 68.37
CA ILE A 47 -95.32 68.53 67.32
C ILE A 47 -96.74 67.97 67.44
N ARG A 48 -97.23 67.66 68.65
CA ARG A 48 -98.59 67.13 68.89
C ARG A 48 -99.69 68.15 68.66
N GLU A 49 -99.42 69.44 68.89
CA GLU A 49 -100.34 70.55 68.62
C GLU A 49 -100.42 70.86 67.12
N ASN A 50 -99.30 70.79 66.42
CA ASN A 50 -99.20 71.05 64.98
C ASN A 50 -99.22 69.75 64.14
N TRP A 51 -99.61 68.62 64.73
CA TRP A 51 -99.55 67.30 64.09
C TRP A 51 -100.31 67.22 62.75
N PRO A 52 -101.49 67.83 62.57
CA PRO A 52 -102.18 67.82 61.28
C PRO A 52 -101.38 68.48 60.14
N LEU A 53 -100.49 69.42 60.45
CA LEU A 53 -99.61 70.10 59.49
C LEU A 53 -98.27 69.36 59.33
N ILE A 54 -97.72 68.84 60.43
CA ILE A 54 -96.43 68.16 60.46
C ILE A 54 -96.51 66.74 59.91
N HIS A 55 -97.60 66.01 60.15
CA HIS A 55 -97.78 64.61 59.77
C HIS A 55 -97.73 64.39 58.25
N PRO A 56 -98.43 65.16 57.39
CA PRO A 56 -98.30 65.02 55.94
C PRO A 56 -96.88 65.29 55.43
N LEU A 57 -96.21 66.34 55.94
CA LEU A 57 -94.84 66.67 55.56
C LEU A 57 -93.84 65.58 55.99
N ALA A 58 -93.97 65.08 57.21
CA ALA A 58 -93.15 63.98 57.72
C ALA A 58 -93.43 62.68 56.96
N ARG A 59 -94.69 62.40 56.63
CA ARG A 59 -95.10 61.25 55.82
C ARG A 59 -94.53 61.32 54.41
N ASP A 60 -94.65 62.46 53.74
CA ASP A 60 -94.12 62.66 52.38
C ASP A 60 -92.60 62.57 52.36
N TYR A 61 -91.93 63.13 53.37
CA TYR A 61 -90.48 62.96 53.55
C TYR A 61 -90.11 61.48 53.74
N ILE A 62 -90.77 60.76 54.67
CA ILE A 62 -90.52 59.32 54.91
C ILE A 62 -90.77 58.51 53.64
N LEU A 63 -91.84 58.78 52.90
CA LEU A 63 -92.18 58.06 51.68
C LEU A 63 -91.20 58.35 50.54
N SER A 64 -90.78 59.60 50.35
CA SER A 64 -89.76 60.00 49.36
C SER A 64 -88.42 59.35 49.69
N SER A 65 -87.95 59.46 50.94
CA SER A 65 -86.72 58.81 51.37
C SER A 65 -86.82 57.29 51.24
N ALA A 66 -87.95 56.67 51.59
CA ALA A 66 -88.14 55.23 51.40
C ALA A 66 -88.10 54.83 49.91
N ALA A 67 -88.64 55.65 49.00
CA ALA A 67 -88.55 55.41 47.57
C ALA A 67 -87.10 55.51 47.06
N GLU A 68 -86.34 56.52 47.49
CA GLU A 68 -84.91 56.66 47.19
C GLU A 68 -84.10 55.46 47.72
N TRP A 69 -84.33 55.05 48.98
CA TRP A 69 -83.67 53.88 49.56
C TRP A 69 -83.99 52.58 48.80
N ARG A 70 -85.24 52.39 48.36
CA ARG A 70 -85.63 51.23 47.53
C ARG A 70 -84.96 51.28 46.16
N ALA A 71 -84.85 52.46 45.54
CA ALA A 71 -84.15 52.64 44.27
C ALA A 71 -82.66 52.31 44.42
N LEU A 72 -81.99 52.86 45.43
CA LEU A 72 -80.59 52.57 45.75
C LEU A 72 -80.34 51.10 46.07
N LEU A 73 -81.24 50.45 46.81
CA LEU A 73 -81.15 49.02 47.11
C LEU A 73 -81.26 48.18 45.83
N THR A 74 -82.17 48.55 44.92
CA THR A 74 -82.36 47.88 43.64
C THR A 74 -81.13 48.04 42.75
N GLU A 75 -80.61 49.26 42.64
CA GLU A 75 -79.38 49.56 41.88
C GLU A 75 -78.18 48.79 42.45
N THR A 76 -78.01 48.79 43.78
CA THR A 76 -76.95 48.03 44.46
C THR A 76 -77.09 46.53 44.18
N GLY A 77 -78.31 46.00 44.17
CA GLY A 77 -78.59 44.60 43.79
C GLY A 77 -78.21 44.29 42.35
N MET A 78 -78.51 45.18 41.40
CA MET A 78 -78.10 45.05 40.00
C MET A 78 -76.59 45.10 39.84
N ILE A 79 -75.91 46.04 40.51
CA ILE A 79 -74.44 46.16 40.50
C ILE A 79 -73.81 44.87 41.05
N GLN A 80 -74.32 44.34 42.16
CA GLN A 80 -73.83 43.10 42.73
C GLN A 80 -74.01 41.91 41.79
N SER A 81 -75.18 41.77 41.17
CA SER A 81 -75.44 40.72 40.18
C SER A 81 -74.51 40.83 38.96
N ASN A 82 -74.26 42.05 38.49
CA ASN A 82 -73.32 42.31 37.40
C ASN A 82 -71.88 41.97 37.82
N LEU A 83 -71.47 42.33 39.02
CA LEU A 83 -70.15 41.99 39.57
C LEU A 83 -69.97 40.47 39.66
N ASP A 84 -70.96 39.74 40.19
CA ASP A 84 -70.94 38.28 40.28
C ASP A 84 -70.84 37.64 38.88
N THR A 85 -71.56 38.18 37.90
CA THR A 85 -71.52 37.71 36.52
C THR A 85 -70.15 37.94 35.89
N LYS A 86 -69.55 39.13 36.09
CA LYS A 86 -68.20 39.44 35.61
C LYS A 86 -67.14 38.57 36.29
N GLN A 87 -67.28 38.29 37.58
CA GLN A 87 -66.38 37.38 38.31
C GLN A 87 -66.46 35.95 37.77
N ARG A 88 -67.66 35.42 37.50
CA ARG A 88 -67.81 34.09 36.87
C ARG A 88 -67.20 34.06 35.48
N ASN A 89 -67.43 35.07 34.66
CA ASN A 89 -66.85 35.15 33.32
C ASN A 89 -65.32 35.22 33.37
N LEU A 90 -64.76 35.99 34.31
CA LEU A 90 -63.31 36.08 34.50
C LEU A 90 -62.72 34.73 34.93
N ALA A 91 -63.38 34.02 35.85
CA ALA A 91 -62.97 32.67 36.25
C ALA A 91 -63.02 31.68 35.08
N GLY A 92 -64.06 31.76 34.23
CA GLY A 92 -64.15 30.94 33.01
C GLY A 92 -63.02 31.22 32.02
N ILE A 93 -62.70 32.50 31.78
CA ILE A 93 -61.59 32.90 30.91
C ILE A 93 -60.24 32.41 31.47
N GLN A 94 -60.05 32.51 32.80
CA GLN A 94 -58.83 32.00 33.45
C GLN A 94 -58.69 30.48 33.26
N GLU A 95 -59.78 29.72 33.46
CA GLU A 95 -59.76 28.27 33.27
C GLU A 95 -59.47 27.88 31.81
N GLU A 96 -60.06 28.59 30.84
CA GLU A 96 -59.78 28.37 29.42
C GLU A 96 -58.34 28.72 29.05
N PHE A 97 -57.81 29.82 29.59
CA PHE A 97 -56.42 30.21 29.41
C PHE A 97 -55.46 29.15 29.95
N ASP A 98 -55.69 28.67 31.17
CA ASP A 98 -54.87 27.64 31.80
C ASP A 98 -54.91 26.32 31.01
N LYS A 99 -56.09 25.89 30.56
CA LYS A 99 -56.24 24.71 29.68
C LYS A 99 -55.49 24.88 28.37
N LYS A 100 -55.58 26.05 27.74
CA LYS A 100 -54.89 26.32 26.47
C LYS A 100 -53.38 26.33 26.67
N ASN A 101 -52.90 26.92 27.77
CA ASN A 101 -51.48 26.95 28.10
C ASN A 101 -50.93 25.55 28.37
N GLN A 102 -51.68 24.71 29.11
CA GLN A 102 -51.29 23.33 29.36
C GLN A 102 -51.23 22.49 28.07
N ARG A 103 -52.18 22.66 27.15
CA ARG A 103 -52.13 21.99 25.83
C ARG A 103 -50.92 22.42 25.02
N LEU A 104 -50.64 23.73 24.99
CA LEU A 104 -49.49 24.26 24.27
C LEU A 104 -48.18 23.71 24.83
N LEU A 105 -48.05 23.60 26.16
CA LEU A 105 -46.87 22.98 26.78
C LEU A 105 -46.70 21.52 26.36
N LEU A 106 -47.77 20.72 26.42
CA LEU A 106 -47.73 19.32 26.00
C LEU A 106 -47.37 19.16 24.52
N GLU A 107 -47.91 20.03 23.65
CA GLU A 107 -47.59 20.02 22.22
C GLU A 107 -46.12 20.38 21.96
N LYS A 108 -45.59 21.38 22.68
CA LYS A 108 -44.19 21.78 22.59
C LYS A 108 -43.24 20.71 23.11
N ASP A 109 -43.58 20.06 24.22
CA ASP A 109 -42.78 18.95 24.76
C ASP A 109 -42.77 17.76 23.78
N ALA A 110 -43.92 17.42 23.18
CA ALA A 110 -43.99 16.36 22.18
C ALA A 110 -43.16 16.66 20.92
N GLU A 111 -43.19 17.91 20.43
CA GLU A 111 -42.38 18.32 19.29
C GLU A 111 -40.88 18.33 19.62
N ILE A 112 -40.50 18.74 20.84
CA ILE A 112 -39.11 18.67 21.29
C ILE A 112 -38.61 17.23 21.31
N GLU A 113 -39.40 16.27 21.82
CA GLU A 113 -39.01 14.87 21.83
C GLU A 113 -38.91 14.29 20.42
N ARG A 114 -39.84 14.64 19.52
CA ARG A 114 -39.78 14.26 18.11
C ARG A 114 -38.49 14.74 17.43
N ILE A 115 -38.15 16.02 17.62
CA ILE A 115 -36.92 16.61 17.06
C ILE A 115 -35.67 15.95 17.66
N LYS A 116 -35.66 15.66 18.96
CA LYS A 116 -34.54 14.95 19.61
C LYS A 116 -34.34 13.56 19.01
N GLU A 117 -35.40 12.83 18.74
CA GLU A 117 -35.35 11.50 18.14
C GLU A 117 -34.84 11.56 16.68
N GLU A 118 -35.32 12.52 15.88
CA GLU A 118 -34.79 12.77 14.52
C GLU A 118 -33.29 13.12 14.53
N ILE A 119 -32.87 13.98 15.47
CA ILE A 119 -31.46 14.32 15.66
C ILE A 119 -30.65 13.09 16.07
N ALA A 120 -31.14 12.29 17.02
CA ALA A 120 -30.45 11.09 17.47
C ALA A 120 -30.27 10.06 16.35
N GLU A 121 -31.30 9.82 15.54
CA GLU A 121 -31.22 8.86 14.43
C GLU A 121 -30.28 9.36 13.33
N SER A 122 -30.34 10.64 12.96
CA SER A 122 -29.41 11.21 11.97
C SER A 122 -27.95 11.19 12.44
N PHE A 123 -27.69 11.43 13.73
CA PHE A 123 -26.34 11.27 14.30
C PHE A 123 -25.90 9.82 14.29
N LYS A 124 -26.77 8.88 14.63
CA LYS A 124 -26.48 7.45 14.62
C LYS A 124 -26.13 6.96 13.21
N GLU A 125 -26.91 7.35 12.20
CA GLU A 125 -26.63 7.03 10.80
C GLU A 125 -25.28 7.63 10.35
N THR A 126 -25.00 8.89 10.73
CA THR A 126 -23.72 9.54 10.42
C THR A 126 -22.54 8.81 11.07
N VAL A 127 -22.68 8.38 12.32
CA VAL A 127 -21.65 7.61 13.03
C VAL A 127 -21.43 6.27 12.35
N GLU A 128 -22.49 5.55 11.99
CA GLU A 128 -22.39 4.26 11.30
C GLU A 128 -21.70 4.38 9.93
N GLN A 129 -22.03 5.41 9.15
CA GLN A 129 -21.34 5.71 7.89
C GLN A 129 -19.84 5.99 8.11
N LYS A 130 -19.50 6.74 9.16
CA LYS A 130 -18.10 7.05 9.49
C LYS A 130 -17.33 5.83 10.00
N ASP A 131 -17.97 4.96 10.76
CA ASP A 131 -17.36 3.70 11.21
C ASP A 131 -17.10 2.75 10.02
N GLN A 132 -18.00 2.69 9.04
CA GLN A 132 -17.78 1.95 7.80
C GLN A 132 -16.62 2.55 6.97
N GLU A 133 -16.54 3.88 6.87
CA GLU A 133 -15.43 4.58 6.20
C GLU A 133 -14.08 4.26 6.89
N ILE A 134 -14.04 4.31 8.23
CA ILE A 134 -12.85 3.94 9.02
C ILE A 134 -12.46 2.48 8.79
N ALA A 135 -13.42 1.55 8.75
CA ALA A 135 -13.15 0.14 8.50
C ALA A 135 -12.53 -0.07 7.10
N ASN A 136 -13.08 0.58 6.07
CA ASN A 136 -12.56 0.52 4.71
C ASN A 136 -11.14 1.10 4.61
N LEU A 137 -10.89 2.25 5.25
CA LEU A 137 -9.56 2.86 5.29
C LEU A 137 -8.53 1.97 6.01
N LYS A 138 -8.92 1.30 7.10
CA LYS A 138 -8.03 0.33 7.78
C LYS A 138 -7.66 -0.84 6.88
N MET A 139 -8.60 -1.41 6.12
CA MET A 139 -8.28 -2.47 5.16
C MET A 139 -7.32 -1.99 4.08
N LEU A 140 -7.53 -0.77 3.56
CA LEU A 140 -6.65 -0.18 2.56
C LEU A 140 -5.23 0.01 3.11
N VAL A 141 -5.07 0.53 4.32
CA VAL A 141 -3.75 0.68 4.98
C VAL A 141 -3.04 -0.66 5.10
N ASN A 142 -3.73 -1.71 5.56
CA ASN A 142 -3.13 -3.05 5.65
C ASN A 142 -2.67 -3.56 4.27
N SER A 143 -3.45 -3.35 3.21
CA SER A 143 -3.05 -3.73 1.85
C SER A 143 -1.84 -2.94 1.34
N VAL A 144 -1.70 -1.66 1.75
CA VAL A 144 -0.54 -0.83 1.42
C VAL A 144 0.70 -1.34 2.16
N ASP A 145 0.57 -1.74 3.42
CA ASP A 145 1.67 -2.32 4.20
C ASP A 145 2.14 -3.66 3.60
N GLU A 146 1.22 -4.54 3.21
CA GLU A 146 1.54 -5.80 2.52
C GLU A 146 2.25 -5.56 1.18
N THR A 147 1.79 -4.58 0.39
CA THR A 147 2.45 -4.20 -0.88
C THR A 147 3.82 -3.55 -0.65
N SER A 148 4.00 -2.82 0.44
CA SER A 148 5.29 -2.25 0.85
C SER A 148 6.29 -3.35 1.23
N ILE A 149 5.87 -4.32 2.05
CA ILE A 149 6.68 -5.47 2.45
C ILE A 149 7.07 -6.31 1.23
N THR A 150 6.12 -6.61 0.34
CA THR A 150 6.41 -7.38 -0.87
C THR A 150 7.36 -6.63 -1.82
N ARG A 151 7.21 -5.31 -1.97
CA ARG A 151 8.18 -4.49 -2.73
C ARG A 151 9.57 -4.57 -2.11
N SER A 152 9.70 -4.41 -0.80
CA SER A 152 11.00 -4.49 -0.11
C SER A 152 11.67 -5.85 -0.32
N ASN A 153 10.91 -6.94 -0.20
CA ASN A 153 11.44 -8.30 -0.46
C ASN A 153 11.90 -8.46 -1.92
N LEU A 154 11.12 -7.97 -2.89
CA LEU A 154 11.51 -8.03 -4.30
C LEU A 154 12.76 -7.20 -4.61
N GLU A 155 12.91 -6.01 -3.99
CA GLU A 155 14.13 -5.19 -4.11
C GLU A 155 15.37 -5.89 -3.54
N THR A 156 15.21 -6.62 -2.42
CA THR A 156 16.30 -7.44 -1.87
C THR A 156 16.67 -8.60 -2.79
N GLU A 157 15.69 -9.33 -3.33
CA GLU A 157 15.93 -10.43 -4.27
C GLU A 157 16.58 -9.94 -5.57
N LEU A 158 16.16 -8.77 -6.08
CA LEU A 158 16.77 -8.13 -7.24
C LEU A 158 18.25 -7.81 -6.97
N SER A 159 18.55 -7.20 -5.81
CA SER A 159 19.92 -6.86 -5.42
C SER A 159 20.82 -8.09 -5.29
N GLU A 160 20.30 -9.20 -4.76
CA GLU A 160 21.03 -10.47 -4.69
C GLU A 160 21.30 -11.07 -6.09
N LYS A 161 20.31 -11.00 -6.99
CA LYS A 161 20.47 -11.45 -8.37
C LYS A 161 21.49 -10.61 -9.13
N ASP A 162 21.46 -9.28 -8.99
CA ASP A 162 22.44 -8.38 -9.61
C ASP A 162 23.85 -8.68 -9.13
N ARG A 163 24.03 -8.90 -7.82
CA ARG A 163 25.32 -9.33 -7.27
C ARG A 163 25.79 -10.65 -7.90
N LYS A 164 24.88 -11.62 -8.03
CA LYS A 164 25.21 -12.91 -8.65
C LYS A 164 25.55 -12.80 -10.13
N ILE A 165 24.89 -11.89 -10.86
CA ILE A 165 25.23 -11.57 -12.25
C ILE A 165 26.65 -11.01 -12.31
N THR A 166 27.00 -10.02 -11.47
CA THR A 166 28.36 -9.46 -11.43
C THR A 166 29.41 -10.50 -11.10
N GLU A 167 29.13 -11.41 -10.14
CA GLU A 167 30.02 -12.53 -9.82
C GLU A 167 30.21 -13.48 -11.01
N LEU A 168 29.14 -13.83 -11.72
CA LEU A 168 29.20 -14.67 -12.93
C LEU A 168 29.96 -14.01 -14.08
N GLU A 169 29.76 -12.71 -14.31
CA GLU A 169 30.50 -11.94 -15.31
C GLU A 169 32.01 -11.93 -15.00
N SER A 170 32.38 -11.78 -13.73
CA SER A 170 33.77 -11.88 -13.29
C SER A 170 34.37 -13.27 -13.58
N VAL A 171 33.62 -14.34 -13.31
CA VAL A 171 34.03 -15.72 -13.62
C VAL A 171 34.20 -15.94 -15.13
N ILE A 172 33.25 -15.45 -15.94
CA ILE A 172 33.32 -15.55 -17.40
C ILE A 172 34.56 -14.83 -17.93
N ASN A 173 34.84 -13.62 -17.45
CA ASN A 173 36.04 -12.87 -17.85
C ASN A 173 37.31 -13.63 -17.48
N GLY A 174 37.40 -14.17 -16.27
CA GLY A 174 38.54 -14.98 -15.84
C GLY A 174 38.72 -16.27 -16.64
N LEU A 175 37.64 -16.91 -17.09
CA LEU A 175 37.70 -18.07 -17.98
C LEU A 175 38.15 -17.70 -19.40
N ASN A 176 37.66 -16.58 -19.94
CA ASN A 176 38.08 -16.07 -21.24
C ASN A 176 39.57 -15.76 -21.27
N ASP A 177 40.10 -15.12 -20.21
CA ASP A 177 41.53 -14.83 -20.09
C ASP A 177 42.37 -16.12 -20.04
N LYS A 178 41.91 -17.13 -19.31
CA LYS A 178 42.56 -18.46 -19.29
C LYS A 178 42.54 -19.13 -20.66
N CYS A 179 41.42 -19.09 -21.35
CA CYS A 179 41.27 -19.68 -22.68
C CYS A 179 42.24 -19.02 -23.67
N ARG A 180 42.29 -17.68 -23.68
CA ARG A 180 43.22 -16.90 -24.50
C ARG A 180 44.68 -17.22 -24.17
N HIS A 181 45.02 -17.37 -22.90
CA HIS A 181 46.37 -17.76 -22.48
C HIS A 181 46.75 -19.15 -23.01
N GLN A 182 45.84 -20.13 -22.88
CA GLN A 182 46.04 -21.48 -23.39
C GLN A 182 46.18 -21.53 -24.92
N GLU A 183 45.40 -20.72 -25.66
CA GLU A 183 45.55 -20.59 -27.12
C GLU A 183 46.94 -20.09 -27.51
N VAL A 184 47.47 -19.09 -26.80
CA VAL A 184 48.81 -18.55 -27.03
C VAL A 184 49.89 -19.60 -26.71
N GLU A 185 49.76 -20.31 -25.58
CA GLU A 185 50.68 -21.40 -25.23
C GLU A 185 50.65 -22.52 -26.27
N ALA A 186 49.47 -22.93 -26.72
CA ALA A 186 49.32 -23.95 -27.76
C ALA A 186 49.97 -23.52 -29.08
N MET A 187 49.79 -22.25 -29.49
CA MET A 187 50.45 -21.69 -30.67
C MET A 187 51.98 -21.69 -30.54
N ASN A 188 52.50 -21.33 -29.37
CA ASN A 188 53.93 -21.31 -29.10
C ASN A 188 54.52 -22.72 -29.13
N VAL A 189 53.83 -23.69 -28.52
CA VAL A 189 54.22 -25.11 -28.56
C VAL A 189 54.21 -25.63 -29.99
N GLN A 190 53.14 -25.39 -30.75
CA GLN A 190 53.05 -25.80 -32.15
C GLN A 190 54.19 -25.19 -32.98
N THR A 191 54.46 -23.89 -32.83
CA THR A 191 55.56 -23.20 -33.51
C THR A 191 56.92 -23.79 -33.12
N GLY A 192 57.14 -24.08 -31.85
CA GLY A 192 58.36 -24.71 -31.34
C GLY A 192 58.57 -26.11 -31.91
N ILE A 193 57.52 -26.93 -31.94
CA ILE A 193 57.52 -28.27 -32.53
C ILE A 193 57.81 -28.20 -34.03
N SER A 194 57.12 -27.33 -34.77
CA SER A 194 57.33 -27.16 -36.22
C SER A 194 58.77 -26.74 -36.53
N LYS A 195 59.33 -25.77 -35.79
CA LYS A 195 60.73 -25.36 -35.96
C LYS A 195 61.70 -26.50 -35.67
N ASN A 196 61.48 -27.26 -34.60
CA ASN A 196 62.34 -28.38 -34.22
C ASN A 196 62.30 -29.48 -35.30
N PHE A 197 61.11 -29.90 -35.74
CA PHE A 197 61.00 -30.90 -36.80
C PHE A 197 61.60 -30.42 -38.11
N GLN A 198 61.40 -29.15 -38.48
CA GLN A 198 62.01 -28.61 -39.69
C GLN A 198 63.54 -28.60 -39.61
N GLN A 199 64.11 -28.30 -38.44
CA GLN A 199 65.54 -28.39 -38.21
C GLN A 199 66.05 -29.84 -38.28
N GLN A 200 65.34 -30.80 -37.67
CA GLN A 200 65.68 -32.22 -37.77
C GLN A 200 65.62 -32.72 -39.22
N ILE A 201 64.57 -32.38 -39.97
CA ILE A 201 64.43 -32.73 -41.39
C ILE A 201 65.59 -32.16 -42.20
N ASN A 202 65.96 -30.89 -41.98
CA ASN A 202 67.09 -30.27 -42.67
C ASN A 202 68.42 -30.97 -42.35
N ASN A 203 68.66 -31.30 -41.08
CA ASN A 203 69.87 -32.02 -40.68
C ASN A 203 69.95 -33.40 -41.33
N ILE A 204 68.86 -34.18 -41.28
CA ILE A 204 68.79 -35.50 -41.92
C ILE A 204 68.96 -35.39 -43.44
N THR A 205 68.36 -34.37 -44.07
CA THR A 205 68.50 -34.13 -45.51
C THR A 205 69.95 -33.82 -45.88
N ASN A 206 70.65 -33.02 -45.08
CA ASN A 206 72.05 -32.71 -45.28
C ASN A 206 72.94 -33.96 -45.11
N GLU A 207 72.73 -34.74 -44.04
CA GLU A 207 73.44 -36.01 -43.84
C GLU A 207 73.19 -36.99 -45.01
N LEU A 208 71.96 -37.07 -45.50
CA LEU A 208 71.62 -37.91 -46.65
C LEU A 208 72.37 -37.47 -47.91
N ASN A 209 72.43 -36.16 -48.18
CA ASN A 209 73.16 -35.61 -49.32
C ASN A 209 74.67 -35.90 -49.21
N GLU A 210 75.27 -35.69 -48.03
CA GLU A 210 76.69 -36.01 -47.80
C GLU A 210 76.98 -37.50 -48.01
N LYS A 211 76.09 -38.38 -47.54
CA LYS A 211 76.22 -39.83 -47.76
C LYS A 211 76.05 -40.20 -49.23
N GLN A 212 75.15 -39.53 -49.95
CA GLN A 212 74.98 -39.73 -51.39
C GLN A 212 76.24 -39.31 -52.17
N GLU A 213 76.85 -38.17 -51.84
CA GLU A 213 78.13 -37.76 -52.43
C GLU A 213 79.26 -38.75 -52.13
N GLN A 214 79.30 -39.30 -50.90
CA GLN A 214 80.27 -40.35 -50.55
C GLN A 214 80.06 -41.61 -51.40
N ILE A 215 78.81 -42.03 -51.60
CA ILE A 215 78.47 -43.18 -52.46
C ILE A 215 78.93 -42.92 -53.90
N ASP A 216 78.70 -41.72 -54.44
CA ASP A 216 79.06 -41.41 -55.82
C ASP A 216 80.58 -41.36 -56.01
N LYS A 217 81.34 -40.82 -55.05
CA LYS A 217 82.81 -40.91 -55.02
C LYS A 217 83.29 -42.37 -54.97
N LEU A 218 82.69 -43.19 -54.11
CA LEU A 218 83.03 -44.62 -54.03
C LEU A 218 82.72 -45.38 -55.32
N ARG A 219 81.61 -45.04 -56.00
CA ARG A 219 81.27 -45.59 -57.32
C ARG A 219 82.29 -45.21 -58.37
N GLU A 220 82.77 -43.97 -58.38
CA GLU A 220 83.83 -43.52 -59.29
C GLU A 220 85.14 -44.28 -59.06
N ILE A 221 85.55 -44.43 -57.80
CA ILE A 221 86.74 -45.22 -57.42
C ILE A 221 86.58 -46.67 -57.87
N LEU A 222 85.42 -47.28 -57.62
CA LEU A 222 85.13 -48.65 -58.03
C LEU A 222 85.20 -48.82 -59.55
N ASN A 223 84.68 -47.85 -60.32
CA ASN A 223 84.77 -47.88 -61.78
C ASN A 223 86.21 -47.78 -62.28
N LYS A 224 87.02 -46.86 -61.73
CA LYS A 224 88.45 -46.77 -62.04
C LYS A 224 89.19 -48.06 -61.71
N ALA A 225 88.90 -48.67 -60.56
CA ALA A 225 89.48 -49.95 -60.19
C ALA A 225 89.08 -51.08 -61.15
N LYS A 226 87.81 -51.12 -61.60
CA LYS A 226 87.34 -52.08 -62.62
C LYS A 226 88.06 -51.88 -63.95
N GLU A 227 88.22 -50.65 -64.42
CA GLU A 227 88.97 -50.33 -65.64
C GLU A 227 90.43 -50.79 -65.55
N GLN A 228 91.10 -50.50 -64.43
CA GLN A 228 92.46 -50.98 -64.17
C GLN A 228 92.55 -52.50 -64.19
N LEU A 229 91.56 -53.20 -63.62
CA LEU A 229 91.50 -54.67 -63.63
C LEU A 229 91.34 -55.20 -65.05
N ILE A 230 90.51 -54.58 -65.89
CA ILE A 230 90.38 -54.91 -67.32
C ILE A 230 91.73 -54.74 -68.03
N ILE A 231 92.42 -53.62 -67.81
CA ILE A 231 93.74 -53.36 -68.42
C ILE A 231 94.77 -54.40 -67.97
N LEU A 232 94.84 -54.70 -66.68
CA LEU A 232 95.75 -55.70 -66.13
C LEU A 232 95.44 -57.10 -66.68
N LYS A 233 94.17 -57.45 -66.82
CA LYS A 233 93.74 -58.71 -67.44
C LYS A 233 94.20 -58.78 -68.90
N GLY A 234 94.00 -57.73 -69.68
CA GLY A 234 94.49 -57.66 -71.07
C GLY A 234 96.02 -57.76 -71.18
N LYS A 235 96.77 -57.14 -70.25
CA LYS A 235 98.23 -57.30 -70.16
C LYS A 235 98.65 -58.72 -69.76
N SER A 236 97.90 -59.37 -68.88
CA SER A 236 98.15 -60.76 -68.50
C SER A 236 97.93 -61.71 -69.68
N GLU A 237 96.86 -61.49 -70.45
CA GLU A 237 96.57 -62.26 -71.67
C GLU A 237 97.67 -62.07 -72.70
N SER A 238 98.09 -60.83 -73.00
CA SER A 238 99.18 -60.57 -73.95
C SER A 238 100.55 -61.10 -73.50
N SER A 239 100.83 -61.07 -72.19
CA SER A 239 102.02 -61.71 -71.63
C SER A 239 101.95 -63.24 -71.72
N SER A 240 100.76 -63.84 -71.56
CA SER A 240 100.53 -65.27 -71.75
C SER A 240 100.75 -65.68 -73.21
N ASP A 241 100.23 -64.91 -74.16
CA ASP A 241 100.46 -65.13 -75.60
C ASP A 241 101.93 -64.95 -75.98
N SER A 242 102.60 -63.95 -75.41
CA SER A 242 104.05 -63.76 -75.61
C SER A 242 104.84 -64.94 -75.04
N LYS A 243 104.42 -65.48 -73.88
CA LYS A 243 105.03 -66.67 -73.27
C LYS A 243 104.86 -67.90 -74.16
N THR A 244 103.67 -68.18 -74.69
CA THR A 244 103.45 -69.32 -75.60
C THR A 244 104.21 -69.17 -76.92
N GLN A 245 104.35 -67.94 -77.44
CA GLN A 245 105.22 -67.67 -78.59
C GLN A 245 106.71 -67.91 -78.29
N LEU A 246 107.16 -67.60 -77.07
CA LEU A 246 108.52 -67.90 -76.64
C LEU A 246 108.74 -69.40 -76.44
N GLU A 247 107.79 -70.10 -75.81
CA GLU A 247 107.82 -71.57 -75.65
C GLU A 247 107.89 -72.27 -77.01
N THR A 248 107.05 -71.87 -77.98
CA THR A 248 107.12 -72.43 -79.34
C THR A 248 108.45 -72.12 -80.05
N ARG A 249 109.04 -70.95 -79.81
CA ARG A 249 110.40 -70.63 -80.31
C ARG A 249 111.47 -71.49 -79.65
N VAL A 250 111.38 -71.73 -78.35
CA VAL A 250 112.30 -72.60 -77.61
C VAL A 250 112.18 -74.03 -78.15
N ASP A 251 110.97 -74.56 -78.34
CA ASP A 251 110.76 -75.89 -78.94
C ASP A 251 111.40 -76.00 -80.34
N ILE A 252 111.29 -74.95 -81.16
CA ILE A 252 111.95 -74.91 -82.48
C ILE A 252 113.46 -74.93 -82.33
N LEU A 253 114.03 -74.12 -81.43
CA LEU A 253 115.46 -74.06 -81.18
C LEU A 253 116.02 -75.37 -80.61
N GLU A 254 115.30 -76.01 -79.69
CA GLU A 254 115.63 -77.33 -79.15
C GLU A 254 115.65 -78.39 -80.26
N ARG A 255 114.68 -78.34 -81.18
CA ARG A 255 114.65 -79.22 -82.37
C ARG A 255 115.83 -78.96 -83.31
N MET A 256 116.18 -77.70 -83.54
CA MET A 256 117.36 -77.32 -84.34
C MET A 256 118.68 -77.74 -83.68
N LEU A 257 118.77 -77.65 -82.35
CA LEU A 257 119.92 -78.13 -81.56
C LEU A 257 120.04 -79.64 -81.66
N ALA A 258 118.94 -80.38 -81.48
CA ALA A 258 118.92 -81.83 -81.66
C ALA A 258 119.33 -82.25 -83.09
N GLU A 259 118.87 -81.54 -84.12
CA GLU A 259 119.34 -81.75 -85.50
C GLU A 259 120.83 -81.44 -85.68
N ARG A 260 121.34 -80.41 -85.02
CA ARG A 260 122.77 -80.06 -85.03
C ARG A 260 123.61 -81.09 -84.32
N ASP A 261 123.17 -81.57 -83.15
CA ASP A 261 123.83 -82.61 -82.38
C ASP A 261 123.82 -83.94 -83.15
N GLU A 262 122.74 -84.26 -83.85
CA GLU A 262 122.68 -85.42 -84.74
C GLU A 262 123.62 -85.26 -85.95
N LYS A 263 123.72 -84.06 -86.53
CA LYS A 263 124.73 -83.75 -87.56
C LYS A 263 126.15 -83.86 -87.01
N LEU A 264 126.41 -83.37 -85.80
CA LEU A 264 127.72 -83.49 -85.14
C LEU A 264 128.06 -84.94 -84.83
N ARG A 265 127.11 -85.75 -84.34
CA ARG A 265 127.29 -87.21 -84.16
C ARG A 265 127.61 -87.90 -85.47
N LYS A 266 126.95 -87.53 -86.58
CA LYS A 266 127.28 -88.04 -87.92
C LYS A 266 128.69 -87.63 -88.35
N VAL A 267 129.10 -86.39 -88.09
CA VAL A 267 130.47 -85.90 -88.36
C VAL A 267 131.50 -86.65 -87.51
N VAL A 268 131.25 -86.83 -86.22
CA VAL A 268 132.13 -87.59 -85.31
C VAL A 268 132.24 -89.04 -85.77
N LYS A 269 131.12 -89.70 -86.12
CA LYS A 269 131.16 -91.06 -86.71
C LYS A 269 131.94 -91.14 -88.01
N THR A 270 131.85 -90.13 -88.89
CA THR A 270 132.69 -90.11 -90.10
C THR A 270 134.17 -89.89 -89.80
N ILE A 271 134.51 -89.17 -88.72
CA ILE A 271 135.90 -88.98 -88.28
C ILE A 271 136.43 -90.27 -87.62
N GLU A 272 135.65 -90.92 -86.77
CA GLU A 272 136.01 -92.20 -86.12
C GLU A 272 136.16 -93.36 -87.13
N SER A 273 135.49 -93.29 -88.29
CA SER A 273 135.65 -94.27 -89.37
C SER A 273 136.88 -94.05 -90.27
N LEU A 274 137.65 -92.99 -90.03
CA LEU A 274 138.86 -92.64 -90.78
C LEU A 274 140.17 -92.91 -90.00
N GLU A 275 140.07 -93.43 -88.77
CA GLU A 275 141.19 -93.96 -87.94
C GLU A 275 141.14 -95.49 -87.85
#